data_AF-A0A5C7US67-F1
#
_entry.id   AF-A0A5C7US67-F1
#
_cell.length_a   1.000
_cell.length_b   1.000
_cell.length_c   1.000
_cell.angle_alpha   90.00
_cell.angle_beta   90.00
_cell.angle_gamma   90.00
#
_symmetry.space_group_name_H-M   'P 1'
#
loop_
_entity.id
_entity.type
_entity.pdbx_description
1 polymer ?
#
loop_
_entity_poly.entity_id
_entity_poly.type
_entity_poly.pdbx_seq_one_letter_code
_entity_poly.pdbx_strand_id
1 'polypeptide(L)'
;MKRYFNKGQAIWLLSLIILIIACKRSDITPSNGNTGSSGTSSSIKENDLFKINENGLAVLHVKSRLGTIFIDNEQPGTNLGLKNTYKIISSYGGAYEFSSSKNFDSRTSTGLFGLIKIFRNDKLLFEEKYDTTNAHICSTINSYIPSTTKDNHTSSIGAAIYYWPNSSTITVNFLNNAGSTYVKQKIEQYAHAWEPYANIKFKFVPSTQSAQIRIKIATDNSSYTTGLGTMLIDPNNFTEQGLPNTDQSSPNMHYGWFTDQTSDQEFSRTVTHEFGHALGLEHEQRHYDAHINESAYFSYLMSTQHWTLQQAQNQAAFFTAQDQTDLRLQYDPYDRLSIMHYPIPASCTTNGIAIGSNNYLSDGDKAFIGKVYPFITVPPNPTNNGTIIYTINNDSGVAQIDIVRGSDGLIMINNHLPNTSLNSEDQKYIILTRAQNGDWYHIAYTFTSNTTLPSNTSTGITNWGPSKGQSIMIERQDPGQSLGTILFKE
;
A
#
# COMPACT_ATOMS: atom_id res chain seq x y z
N MET A 1 -17.05 -6.62 72.79
CA MET A 1 -16.48 -7.45 73.88
C MET A 1 -15.89 -8.75 73.28
N LYS A 2 -15.30 -9.61 74.12
CA LYS A 2 -15.02 -11.07 73.94
C LYS A 2 -15.95 -11.82 72.95
N ARG A 3 -15.60 -12.97 72.34
CA ARG A 3 -14.33 -13.67 71.99
C ARG A 3 -14.74 -15.00 71.26
N TYR A 4 -14.04 -15.40 70.20
CA TYR A 4 -13.73 -16.78 69.74
C TYR A 4 -14.60 -18.02 70.10
N PHE A 5 -15.00 -18.77 69.05
CA PHE A 5 -15.01 -20.25 68.88
C PHE A 5 -15.68 -21.22 69.91
N ASN A 6 -16.56 -22.12 69.44
CA ASN A 6 -16.20 -23.55 69.16
C ASN A 6 -17.33 -24.48 68.62
N LYS A 7 -16.92 -25.43 67.76
CA LYS A 7 -17.27 -26.87 67.56
C LYS A 7 -18.66 -27.49 67.89
N GLY A 8 -19.07 -28.42 67.00
CA GLY A 8 -20.03 -29.53 67.23
C GLY A 8 -21.36 -29.37 66.47
N GLN A 9 -22.06 -30.40 65.97
CA GLN A 9 -21.86 -31.87 65.85
C GLN A 9 -22.49 -32.32 64.49
N ALA A 10 -21.94 -33.27 63.71
CA ALA A 10 -22.07 -34.75 63.73
C ALA A 10 -23.48 -35.32 63.38
N ILE A 11 -23.56 -36.63 63.01
CA ILE A 11 -24.74 -37.41 62.50
C ILE A 11 -25.02 -37.18 60.99
N TRP A 12 -25.33 -38.15 60.10
CA TRP A 12 -25.05 -39.61 59.95
C TRP A 12 -25.51 -40.08 58.53
N LEU A 13 -24.86 -41.11 57.93
CA LEU A 13 -25.32 -41.96 56.77
C LEU A 13 -25.49 -41.28 55.36
N LEU A 14 -25.39 -41.97 54.20
CA LEU A 14 -25.06 -43.38 53.87
C LEU A 14 -24.28 -43.46 52.53
N SER A 15 -23.51 -44.53 52.33
CA SER A 15 -22.55 -44.72 51.22
C SER A 15 -23.13 -45.36 49.94
N LEU A 16 -22.58 -44.99 48.77
CA LEU A 16 -21.89 -45.94 47.87
C LEU A 16 -20.98 -45.21 46.85
N ILE A 17 -20.00 -45.93 46.26
CA ILE A 17 -18.98 -45.41 45.34
C ILE A 17 -19.18 -46.01 43.94
N ILE A 18 -19.16 -45.17 42.89
CA ILE A 18 -18.63 -45.53 41.56
C ILE A 18 -17.75 -44.36 41.06
N LEU A 19 -16.60 -44.68 40.47
CA LEU A 19 -15.59 -43.75 40.01
C LEU A 19 -15.71 -43.52 38.49
N ILE A 20 -15.98 -42.28 38.05
CA ILE A 20 -15.75 -41.85 36.66
C ILE A 20 -15.07 -40.47 36.69
N ILE A 21 -14.00 -40.32 35.91
CA ILE A 21 -13.24 -39.07 35.78
C ILE A 21 -13.93 -38.18 34.73
N ALA A 22 -14.30 -36.96 35.12
CA ALA A 22 -14.73 -35.91 34.21
C ALA A 22 -14.15 -34.57 34.68
N CYS A 23 -13.39 -33.90 33.83
CA CYS A 23 -12.74 -32.62 34.16
C CYS A 23 -13.78 -31.50 34.35
N LYS A 24 -13.52 -30.61 35.32
CA LYS A 24 -14.35 -29.42 35.54
C LYS A 24 -14.11 -28.35 34.48
N ARG A 25 -15.12 -27.50 34.31
CA ARG A 25 -15.19 -26.36 33.39
C ARG A 25 -14.86 -25.06 34.14
N SER A 26 -13.63 -24.58 33.98
CA SER A 26 -13.09 -23.33 34.53
C SER A 26 -11.65 -23.16 34.00
N ASP A 27 -11.19 -22.08 33.36
CA ASP A 27 -11.84 -20.79 33.08
C ASP A 27 -11.41 -20.25 31.69
N ILE A 28 -12.16 -19.29 31.16
CA ILE A 28 -11.70 -18.43 30.05
C ILE A 28 -11.18 -17.14 30.68
N THR A 29 -9.88 -16.86 30.51
CA THR A 29 -9.26 -15.60 30.94
C THR A 29 -8.55 -14.91 29.75
N PRO A 30 -8.81 -13.62 29.50
CA PRO A 30 -8.02 -12.83 28.55
C PRO A 30 -6.60 -12.62 29.08
N SER A 31 -5.58 -12.82 28.25
CA SER A 31 -4.19 -12.64 28.63
C SER A 31 -3.78 -11.16 28.62
N ASN A 32 -3.92 -10.48 29.76
CA ASN A 32 -3.19 -9.25 30.02
C ASN A 32 -1.72 -9.56 30.31
N GLY A 33 -0.79 -8.89 29.63
CA GLY A 33 0.65 -8.93 29.89
C GLY A 33 1.28 -7.57 29.59
N ASN A 34 2.10 -7.05 30.50
CA ASN A 34 2.62 -5.69 30.43
C ASN A 34 4.12 -5.62 30.80
N THR A 35 4.78 -4.55 30.37
CA THR A 35 6.15 -4.09 30.70
C THR A 35 7.32 -5.03 30.37
N GLY A 36 8.12 -4.61 29.37
CA GLY A 36 9.48 -5.07 29.07
C GLY A 36 10.13 -4.02 28.15
N SER A 37 11.40 -3.66 28.37
CA SER A 37 12.01 -2.46 27.77
C SER A 37 13.08 -2.75 26.72
N SER A 38 13.20 -1.83 25.75
CA SER A 38 14.27 -1.66 24.74
C SER A 38 14.40 -2.72 23.63
N GLY A 39 14.80 -2.26 22.44
CA GLY A 39 15.06 -3.09 21.26
C GLY A 39 14.35 -2.57 20.00
N THR A 40 15.10 -1.95 19.08
CA THR A 40 14.58 -1.39 17.81
C THR A 40 14.36 -2.48 16.75
N SER A 41 13.10 -2.82 16.46
CA SER A 41 12.69 -3.46 15.20
C SER A 41 11.19 -3.28 14.98
N SER A 42 10.79 -2.59 13.91
CA SER A 42 9.37 -2.42 13.51
C SER A 42 8.86 -3.62 12.71
N SER A 43 8.81 -4.78 13.36
CA SER A 43 8.27 -5.99 12.73
C SER A 43 6.77 -5.86 12.48
N ILE A 44 6.38 -5.94 11.20
CA ILE A 44 4.97 -5.98 10.76
C ILE A 44 4.30 -7.18 11.42
N LYS A 45 3.31 -6.92 12.29
CA LYS A 45 2.60 -7.95 13.05
C LYS A 45 1.78 -8.86 12.13
N GLU A 46 1.55 -10.07 12.63
CA GLU A 46 0.82 -11.14 11.96
C GLU A 46 -0.51 -11.34 12.67
N ASN A 47 -1.61 -11.39 11.90
CA ASN A 47 -2.96 -11.62 12.41
C ASN A 47 -3.19 -13.13 12.52
N ASP A 48 -3.66 -13.61 13.68
CA ASP A 48 -4.07 -14.98 13.89
C ASP A 48 -5.56 -15.12 13.52
N LEU A 49 -5.86 -15.88 12.46
CA LEU A 49 -7.23 -15.98 11.93
C LEU A 49 -7.98 -17.18 12.51
N PHE A 50 -7.32 -18.35 12.55
CA PHE A 50 -7.98 -19.58 12.99
C PHE A 50 -6.97 -20.65 13.48
N LYS A 51 -7.22 -21.20 14.68
CA LYS A 51 -6.42 -22.27 15.29
C LYS A 51 -7.07 -23.64 15.03
N ILE A 52 -6.35 -24.54 14.38
CA ILE A 52 -6.76 -25.92 14.11
C ILE A 52 -6.03 -26.86 15.08
N ASN A 53 -6.80 -27.69 15.79
CA ASN A 53 -6.32 -28.75 16.67
C ASN A 53 -7.30 -29.94 16.57
N GLU A 54 -6.78 -31.17 16.40
CA GLU A 54 -7.59 -32.40 16.27
C GLU A 54 -7.21 -33.51 17.27
N ASN A 55 -6.76 -33.15 18.48
CA ASN A 55 -6.27 -34.07 19.53
C ASN A 55 -4.97 -34.82 19.20
N GLY A 56 -4.34 -34.56 18.04
CA GLY A 56 -2.96 -34.97 17.75
C GLY A 56 -1.93 -34.05 18.40
N LEU A 57 -0.69 -34.11 17.90
CA LEU A 57 0.44 -33.32 18.43
C LEU A 57 0.60 -31.96 17.73
N ALA A 58 0.24 -31.85 16.44
CA ALA A 58 0.30 -30.57 15.76
C ALA A 58 -0.82 -29.64 16.25
N VAL A 59 -0.49 -28.36 16.32
CA VAL A 59 -1.45 -27.28 16.54
C VAL A 59 -1.15 -26.21 15.50
N LEU A 60 -2.05 -26.07 14.54
CA LEU A 60 -1.84 -25.24 13.37
C LEU A 60 -2.53 -23.88 13.52
N HIS A 61 -1.79 -22.81 13.28
CA HIS A 61 -2.31 -21.45 13.27
C HIS A 61 -2.37 -20.95 11.83
N VAL A 62 -3.59 -20.78 11.31
CA VAL A 62 -3.80 -20.11 10.03
C VAL A 62 -3.74 -18.61 10.29
N LYS A 63 -2.77 -17.95 9.66
CA LYS A 63 -2.40 -16.54 9.91
C LYS A 63 -2.39 -15.73 8.61
N SER A 64 -2.53 -14.42 8.76
CA SER A 64 -2.40 -13.44 7.67
C SER A 64 -1.40 -12.35 8.00
N ARG A 65 -0.64 -11.90 6.99
CA ARG A 65 0.26 -10.75 7.07
C ARG A 65 0.21 -10.00 5.74
N LEU A 66 -0.25 -8.74 5.78
CA LEU A 66 -0.52 -7.92 4.58
C LEU A 66 -1.42 -8.61 3.54
N GLY A 67 -2.33 -9.49 3.99
CA GLY A 67 -3.21 -10.29 3.11
C GLY A 67 -2.66 -11.67 2.72
N THR A 68 -1.36 -11.94 2.87
CA THR A 68 -0.74 -13.25 2.54
C THR A 68 -1.00 -14.26 3.65
N ILE A 69 -1.44 -15.46 3.28
CA ILE A 69 -1.86 -16.52 4.21
C ILE A 69 -0.78 -17.60 4.38
N PHE A 70 -0.51 -17.97 5.63
CA PHE A 70 0.44 -19.02 6.01
C PHE A 70 -0.09 -19.82 7.20
N ILE A 71 0.50 -20.99 7.41
CA ILE A 71 0.17 -21.89 8.50
C ILE A 71 1.41 -22.09 9.36
N ASP A 72 1.39 -21.62 10.60
CA ASP A 72 2.41 -21.96 11.60
C ASP A 72 2.04 -23.25 12.33
N ASN A 73 3.03 -24.03 12.76
CA ASN A 73 2.83 -25.22 13.58
C ASN A 73 3.59 -25.09 14.91
N GLU A 74 2.88 -25.20 16.05
CA GLU A 74 3.52 -25.20 17.38
C GLU A 74 4.50 -26.37 17.59
N GLN A 75 4.32 -27.48 16.88
CA GLN A 75 5.15 -28.69 17.01
C GLN A 75 5.66 -29.18 15.64
N PRO A 76 6.74 -28.58 15.09
CA PRO A 76 7.24 -28.89 13.75
C PRO A 76 7.51 -30.38 13.50
N GLY A 77 7.17 -30.86 12.31
CA GLY A 77 7.30 -32.27 11.92
C GLY A 77 6.19 -33.19 12.43
N THR A 78 5.27 -32.70 13.26
CA THR A 78 4.08 -33.46 13.70
C THR A 78 2.87 -33.22 12.79
N ASN A 79 1.81 -34.02 12.99
CA ASN A 79 0.53 -33.92 12.28
C ASN A 79 -0.66 -33.76 13.25
N LEU A 80 -1.80 -33.33 12.69
CA LEU A 80 -3.06 -33.11 13.44
C LEU A 80 -3.72 -34.41 13.90
N GLY A 81 -3.44 -35.53 13.21
CA GLY A 81 -3.74 -36.89 13.67
C GLY A 81 -4.79 -37.63 12.85
N LEU A 82 -6.05 -37.18 12.89
CA LEU A 82 -7.17 -37.88 12.26
C LEU A 82 -7.09 -37.85 10.73
N LYS A 83 -7.91 -38.67 10.05
CA LYS A 83 -7.98 -38.74 8.58
C LYS A 83 -8.98 -37.73 7.99
N ASN A 84 -8.96 -36.48 8.44
CA ASN A 84 -9.80 -35.43 7.85
C ASN A 84 -9.11 -34.78 6.64
N THR A 85 -9.89 -34.23 5.71
CA THR A 85 -9.41 -33.30 4.70
C THR A 85 -9.71 -31.87 5.14
N TYR A 86 -8.81 -30.96 4.82
CA TYR A 86 -8.95 -29.52 5.03
C TYR A 86 -8.73 -28.80 3.72
N LYS A 87 -9.54 -27.76 3.50
CA LYS A 87 -9.45 -26.88 2.33
C LYS A 87 -9.56 -25.44 2.79
N ILE A 88 -8.51 -24.65 2.54
CA ILE A 88 -8.54 -23.20 2.70
C ILE A 88 -8.78 -22.62 1.30
N ILE A 89 -9.84 -21.86 1.11
CA ILE A 89 -10.14 -21.13 -0.14
C ILE A 89 -10.00 -19.65 0.15
N SER A 90 -9.31 -18.87 -0.70
CA SER A 90 -9.23 -17.42 -0.54
C SER A 90 -10.22 -16.67 -1.44
N SER A 91 -10.45 -15.38 -1.14
CA SER A 91 -11.32 -14.50 -1.93
C SER A 91 -10.87 -14.35 -3.39
N TYR A 92 -9.58 -14.54 -3.66
CA TYR A 92 -8.97 -14.55 -5.01
C TYR A 92 -9.16 -15.89 -5.76
N GLY A 93 -9.87 -16.87 -5.18
CA GLY A 93 -10.21 -18.14 -5.82
C GLY A 93 -9.13 -19.22 -5.73
N GLY A 94 -7.95 -18.90 -5.18
CA GLY A 94 -6.93 -19.91 -4.86
C GLY A 94 -7.41 -20.87 -3.76
N ALA A 95 -6.91 -22.10 -3.79
CA ALA A 95 -7.17 -23.10 -2.76
C ALA A 95 -5.89 -23.82 -2.30
N TYR A 96 -5.75 -24.01 -0.98
CA TYR A 96 -4.72 -24.82 -0.35
C TYR A 96 -5.37 -25.98 0.40
N GLU A 97 -5.08 -27.20 -0.03
CA GLU A 97 -5.69 -28.44 0.48
C GLU A 97 -4.65 -29.31 1.19
N PHE A 98 -5.07 -29.95 2.29
CA PHE A 98 -4.23 -30.87 3.06
C PHE A 98 -5.07 -31.91 3.78
N SER A 99 -4.49 -33.08 4.07
CA SER A 99 -5.03 -33.96 5.11
C SER A 99 -4.38 -33.66 6.46
N SER A 100 -5.13 -33.84 7.53
CA SER A 100 -4.66 -33.77 8.93
C SER A 100 -3.61 -34.84 9.27
N SER A 101 -3.41 -35.84 8.42
CA SER A 101 -2.30 -36.80 8.52
C SER A 101 -0.99 -36.31 7.87
N LYS A 102 -0.96 -35.13 7.24
CA LYS A 102 0.28 -34.49 6.74
C LYS A 102 1.10 -33.98 7.93
N ASN A 103 2.42 -34.21 7.93
CA ASN A 103 3.33 -33.55 8.86
C ASN A 103 3.58 -32.10 8.41
N PHE A 104 3.61 -31.14 9.33
CA PHE A 104 3.77 -29.72 9.03
C PHE A 104 5.09 -29.15 9.55
N ASP A 105 5.80 -28.46 8.68
CA ASP A 105 6.95 -27.62 9.04
C ASP A 105 6.52 -26.49 9.99
N SER A 106 7.50 -25.82 10.63
CA SER A 106 7.25 -24.72 11.58
C SER A 106 6.43 -23.57 10.97
N ARG A 107 6.64 -23.29 9.69
CA ARG A 107 5.83 -22.36 8.88
C ARG A 107 5.67 -22.91 7.46
N THR A 108 4.42 -23.02 7.01
CA THR A 108 4.04 -23.39 5.64
C THR A 108 3.44 -22.18 4.93
N SER A 109 4.03 -21.73 3.82
CA SER A 109 3.36 -20.78 2.92
C SER A 109 2.23 -21.50 2.17
N THR A 110 1.04 -20.92 2.10
CA THR A 110 -0.09 -21.52 1.37
C THR A 110 -0.16 -21.09 -0.10
N GLY A 111 0.54 -20.01 -0.46
CA GLY A 111 0.36 -19.31 -1.74
C GLY A 111 -0.97 -18.54 -1.86
N LEU A 112 -1.79 -18.51 -0.82
CA LEU A 112 -3.07 -17.80 -0.81
C LEU A 112 -2.92 -16.34 -0.36
N PHE A 113 -3.77 -15.49 -0.92
CA PHE A 113 -3.88 -14.07 -0.61
C PHE A 113 -5.37 -13.69 -0.46
N GLY A 114 -5.67 -12.71 0.40
CA GLY A 114 -7.03 -12.22 0.69
C GLY A 114 -7.79 -13.01 1.76
N LEU A 115 -9.06 -12.67 1.98
CA LEU A 115 -9.91 -13.29 3.02
C LEU A 115 -10.06 -14.79 2.79
N ILE A 116 -10.17 -15.59 3.86
CA ILE A 116 -10.26 -17.06 3.75
C ILE A 116 -11.56 -17.70 4.24
N LYS A 117 -11.89 -18.83 3.61
CA LYS A 117 -12.87 -19.82 4.09
C LYS A 117 -12.16 -21.14 4.35
N ILE A 118 -12.33 -21.70 5.55
CA ILE A 118 -11.72 -22.98 5.94
C ILE A 118 -12.81 -24.04 6.05
N PHE A 119 -12.66 -25.12 5.31
CA PHE A 119 -13.52 -26.30 5.32
C PHE A 119 -12.79 -27.51 5.91
N ARG A 120 -13.54 -28.41 6.53
CA ARG A 120 -13.07 -29.72 7.02
C ARG A 120 -14.06 -30.78 6.56
N ASN A 121 -13.61 -31.77 5.78
CA ASN A 121 -14.46 -32.75 5.10
C ASN A 121 -15.64 -32.06 4.37
N ASP A 122 -15.31 -31.06 3.55
CA ASP A 122 -16.22 -30.18 2.79
C ASP A 122 -17.24 -29.35 3.61
N LYS A 123 -17.26 -29.49 4.94
CA LYS A 123 -18.06 -28.65 5.82
C LYS A 123 -17.31 -27.39 6.23
N LEU A 124 -17.93 -26.23 6.02
CA LEU A 124 -17.40 -24.93 6.46
C LEU A 124 -17.20 -24.90 7.99
N LEU A 125 -16.01 -24.51 8.44
CA LEU A 125 -15.65 -24.27 9.84
C LEU A 125 -15.52 -22.78 10.16
N PHE A 126 -14.91 -22.04 9.24
CA PHE A 126 -14.58 -20.62 9.40
C PHE A 126 -14.77 -19.92 8.06
N GLU A 127 -15.34 -18.72 8.11
CA GLU A 127 -15.50 -17.82 6.98
C GLU A 127 -15.13 -16.43 7.49
N GLU A 128 -13.99 -15.92 7.04
CA GLU A 128 -13.60 -14.54 7.25
C GLU A 128 -14.55 -13.64 6.46
N LYS A 129 -15.15 -12.66 7.13
CA LYS A 129 -16.12 -11.72 6.55
C LYS A 129 -15.62 -10.31 6.71
N TYR A 130 -15.86 -9.49 5.70
CA TYR A 130 -15.75 -8.05 5.82
C TYR A 130 -16.74 -7.55 6.88
N ASP A 131 -16.25 -6.77 7.84
CA ASP A 131 -17.13 -5.93 8.65
C ASP A 131 -17.58 -4.74 7.81
N THR A 132 -18.87 -4.72 7.46
CA THR A 132 -19.55 -3.60 6.81
C THR A 132 -20.49 -2.86 7.78
N THR A 133 -20.48 -3.25 9.06
CA THR A 133 -21.40 -2.77 10.11
C THR A 133 -20.95 -1.46 10.74
N ASN A 134 -19.64 -1.15 10.69
CA ASN A 134 -19.06 0.16 11.04
C ASN A 134 -18.16 0.70 9.91
N ALA A 135 -18.65 0.62 8.66
CA ALA A 135 -17.94 1.14 7.50
C ALA A 135 -17.89 2.68 7.52
N HIS A 136 -16.82 3.27 8.04
CA HIS A 136 -16.56 4.71 7.87
C HIS A 136 -16.11 4.96 6.42
N ILE A 137 -16.92 5.73 5.68
CA ILE A 137 -16.72 6.04 4.26
C ILE A 137 -16.00 7.39 4.14
N CYS A 138 -15.08 7.53 3.17
CA CYS A 138 -14.46 8.82 2.86
C CYS A 138 -15.52 9.82 2.31
N SER A 139 -15.31 11.11 2.52
CA SER A 139 -16.12 12.17 1.90
C SER A 139 -15.25 13.07 1.03
N THR A 140 -14.94 12.64 -0.20
CA THR A 140 -14.16 13.45 -1.15
C THR A 140 -14.86 14.76 -1.49
N ILE A 141 -14.35 15.87 -0.92
CA ILE A 141 -15.10 17.14 -0.84
C ILE A 141 -15.22 17.85 -2.19
N ASN A 142 -14.21 17.73 -3.05
CA ASN A 142 -14.21 18.19 -4.43
C ASN A 142 -13.99 17.03 -5.41
N SER A 143 -14.83 15.99 -5.35
CA SER A 143 -14.99 15.09 -6.49
C SER A 143 -15.53 15.87 -7.70
N TYR A 144 -14.77 15.93 -8.79
CA TYR A 144 -15.20 16.49 -10.08
C TYR A 144 -16.59 15.93 -10.45
N ILE A 145 -17.53 16.79 -10.86
CA ILE A 145 -18.92 16.40 -11.16
C ILE A 145 -19.01 15.99 -12.63
N PRO A 146 -19.36 14.73 -12.95
CA PRO A 146 -19.41 14.24 -14.33
C PRO A 146 -20.42 14.93 -15.26
N SER A 147 -20.07 15.00 -16.54
CA SER A 147 -20.98 15.41 -17.63
C SER A 147 -21.71 14.20 -18.20
N THR A 148 -23.05 14.17 -18.12
CA THR A 148 -23.83 12.93 -18.32
C THR A 148 -23.93 12.42 -19.78
N THR A 149 -22.86 11.80 -20.30
CA THR A 149 -22.86 11.00 -21.54
C THR A 149 -22.17 9.64 -21.34
N LYS A 150 -22.87 8.54 -21.64
CA LYS A 150 -22.41 7.16 -21.39
C LYS A 150 -21.66 6.57 -22.60
N ASP A 151 -20.46 6.06 -22.34
CA ASP A 151 -19.73 5.00 -23.09
C ASP A 151 -18.76 4.29 -22.09
N ASN A 152 -18.09 3.19 -22.47
CA ASN A 152 -17.52 2.17 -21.54
C ASN A 152 -15.95 2.11 -21.45
N HIS A 153 -15.41 1.37 -20.44
CA HIS A 153 -13.98 1.00 -20.18
C HIS A 153 -13.10 2.10 -19.48
N THR A 154 -12.19 1.91 -18.50
CA THR A 154 -11.70 0.72 -17.72
C THR A 154 -11.28 1.11 -16.26
N SER A 155 -10.49 0.32 -15.49
CA SER A 155 -10.40 0.35 -13.99
C SER A 155 -9.07 0.82 -13.38
N SER A 156 -8.92 0.82 -12.05
CA SER A 156 -7.70 1.17 -11.30
C SER A 156 -7.36 2.62 -11.56
N ILE A 157 -8.17 3.49 -10.96
CA ILE A 157 -8.36 4.82 -11.50
C ILE A 157 -7.33 5.78 -10.93
N GLY A 158 -6.53 6.40 -11.80
CA GLY A 158 -5.61 7.47 -11.42
C GLY A 158 -5.73 8.67 -12.35
N ALA A 159 -5.93 9.85 -11.76
CA ALA A 159 -6.06 11.10 -12.50
C ALA A 159 -4.68 11.62 -12.91
N ALA A 160 -4.22 11.20 -14.10
CA ALA A 160 -2.83 11.38 -14.50
C ALA A 160 -2.39 12.84 -14.68
N ILE A 161 -3.33 13.77 -14.80
CA ILE A 161 -3.06 15.22 -14.76
C ILE A 161 -2.67 15.73 -13.36
N TYR A 162 -2.96 14.97 -12.29
CA TYR A 162 -2.71 15.33 -10.90
C TYR A 162 -1.63 14.48 -10.23
N TYR A 163 -0.95 13.60 -10.96
CA TYR A 163 0.19 12.86 -10.42
C TYR A 163 1.34 13.80 -10.02
N TRP A 164 2.07 13.43 -8.99
CA TRP A 164 3.32 14.10 -8.62
C TRP A 164 4.41 13.83 -9.65
N PRO A 165 5.45 14.68 -9.75
CA PRO A 165 6.68 14.30 -10.44
C PRO A 165 7.25 13.02 -9.82
N ASN A 166 7.60 12.02 -10.64
CA ASN A 166 8.19 10.77 -10.16
C ASN A 166 9.48 11.03 -9.34
N SER A 167 9.74 10.22 -8.32
CA SER A 167 10.77 10.43 -7.27
C SER A 167 10.56 11.63 -6.32
N SER A 168 9.41 12.31 -6.36
CA SER A 168 9.11 13.41 -5.42
C SER A 168 9.17 12.98 -3.94
N THR A 169 9.74 13.85 -3.12
CA THR A 169 9.60 13.80 -1.66
C THR A 169 8.51 14.78 -1.23
N ILE A 170 7.34 14.27 -0.88
CA ILE A 170 6.16 15.03 -0.46
C ILE A 170 6.26 15.30 1.04
N THR A 171 6.25 16.57 1.42
CA THR A 171 6.26 17.01 2.82
C THR A 171 4.89 16.87 3.47
N VAL A 172 4.85 16.31 4.68
CA VAL A 172 3.63 16.05 5.46
C VAL A 172 3.79 16.65 6.86
N ASN A 173 2.76 17.30 7.41
CA ASN A 173 2.74 17.65 8.84
C ASN A 173 1.39 17.36 9.50
N PHE A 174 1.40 17.25 10.82
CA PHE A 174 0.19 17.25 11.64
C PHE A 174 -0.11 18.70 12.03
N LEU A 175 -1.16 19.28 11.43
CA LEU A 175 -1.47 20.70 11.56
C LEU A 175 -1.73 21.06 13.02
N ASN A 176 -1.15 22.16 13.49
CA ASN A 176 -1.19 22.60 14.90
C ASN A 176 -0.77 21.51 15.91
N ASN A 177 0.03 20.52 15.49
CA ASN A 177 0.44 19.36 16.28
C ASN A 177 -0.77 18.52 16.80
N ALA A 178 -1.89 18.50 16.09
CA ALA A 178 -3.10 17.75 16.47
C ALA A 178 -2.87 16.23 16.58
N GLY A 179 -3.59 15.55 17.48
CA GLY A 179 -3.51 14.10 17.70
C GLY A 179 -2.46 13.62 18.72
N SER A 180 -2.64 12.40 19.24
CA SER A 180 -1.69 11.77 20.16
C SER A 180 -0.42 11.32 19.44
N THR A 181 0.66 11.04 20.18
CA THR A 181 1.88 10.45 19.62
C THR A 181 1.61 9.09 18.96
N TYR A 182 0.72 8.28 19.52
CA TYR A 182 0.37 6.96 18.98
C TYR A 182 -0.41 7.07 17.66
N VAL A 183 -1.44 7.91 17.60
CA VAL A 183 -2.20 8.16 16.37
C VAL A 183 -1.29 8.70 15.26
N LYS A 184 -0.38 9.64 15.58
CA LYS A 184 0.61 10.17 14.63
C LYS A 184 1.52 9.08 14.08
N GLN A 185 2.10 8.26 14.95
CA GLN A 185 2.96 7.14 14.57
C GLN A 185 2.22 6.12 13.71
N LYS A 186 0.92 5.89 13.94
CA LYS A 186 0.08 5.02 13.10
C LYS A 186 -0.17 5.61 11.71
N ILE A 187 -0.50 6.90 11.63
CA ILE A 187 -0.66 7.60 10.35
C ILE A 187 0.65 7.58 9.55
N GLU A 188 1.78 7.87 10.19
CA GLU A 188 3.11 7.79 9.56
C GLU A 188 3.43 6.35 9.10
N GLN A 189 3.22 5.34 9.96
CA GLN A 189 3.45 3.92 9.65
C GLN A 189 2.71 3.45 8.38
N TYR A 190 1.44 3.84 8.21
CA TYR A 190 0.62 3.39 7.08
C TYR A 190 0.67 4.32 5.86
N ALA A 191 1.03 5.60 6.00
CA ALA A 191 1.35 6.46 4.85
C ALA A 191 2.51 5.88 4.02
N HIS A 192 3.54 5.37 4.70
CA HIS A 192 4.68 4.72 4.05
C HIS A 192 4.34 3.36 3.39
N ALA A 193 3.11 2.83 3.49
CA ALA A 193 2.74 1.55 2.88
C ALA A 193 2.81 1.57 1.33
N TRP A 194 2.70 2.75 0.72
CA TRP A 194 2.86 2.95 -0.72
C TRP A 194 4.33 2.94 -1.18
N GLU A 195 5.27 3.34 -0.33
CA GLU A 195 6.69 3.55 -0.70
C GLU A 195 7.52 2.33 -1.16
N PRO A 196 7.12 1.07 -0.93
CA PRO A 196 7.75 -0.10 -1.56
C PRO A 196 7.27 -0.37 -3.00
N TYR A 197 6.22 0.32 -3.43
CA TYR A 197 5.53 0.10 -4.72
C TYR A 197 5.50 1.36 -5.59
N ALA A 198 5.52 2.54 -4.97
CA ALA A 198 5.61 3.84 -5.61
C ALA A 198 6.99 4.48 -5.36
N ASN A 199 7.63 4.98 -6.41
CA ASN A 199 8.83 5.82 -6.34
C ASN A 199 8.47 7.25 -5.93
N ILE A 200 7.93 7.38 -4.72
CA ILE A 200 7.59 8.62 -4.01
C ILE A 200 8.07 8.44 -2.56
N LYS A 201 8.37 9.54 -1.87
CA LYS A 201 8.67 9.54 -0.44
C LYS A 201 7.79 10.51 0.33
N PHE A 202 7.27 10.07 1.48
CA PHE A 202 6.62 10.96 2.43
C PHE A 202 7.63 11.40 3.47
N LYS A 203 7.73 12.72 3.70
CA LYS A 203 8.62 13.30 4.70
C LYS A 203 7.78 14.03 5.74
N PHE A 204 7.55 13.36 6.87
CA PHE A 204 6.92 13.99 8.02
C PHE A 204 7.85 15.06 8.61
N VAL A 205 7.35 16.29 8.74
CA VAL A 205 8.07 17.46 9.26
C VAL A 205 7.33 18.04 10.48
N PRO A 206 8.03 18.77 11.37
CA PRO A 206 7.38 19.46 12.50
C PRO A 206 6.27 20.40 12.03
N SER A 207 5.22 20.57 12.83
CA SER A 207 4.09 21.46 12.52
C SER A 207 4.44 22.95 12.44
N THR A 208 5.70 23.32 12.71
CA THR A 208 6.26 24.66 12.52
C THR A 208 6.92 24.86 11.14
N GLN A 209 6.99 23.81 10.32
CA GLN A 209 7.47 23.86 8.95
C GLN A 209 6.28 23.71 7.98
N SER A 210 6.32 24.46 6.88
CA SER A 210 5.37 24.32 5.78
C SER A 210 5.38 22.89 5.23
N ALA A 211 4.20 22.39 4.85
CA ALA A 211 4.03 21.06 4.30
C ALA A 211 3.00 21.05 3.16
N GLN A 212 3.25 20.20 2.17
CA GLN A 212 2.36 19.97 1.03
C GLN A 212 1.07 19.26 1.47
N ILE A 213 1.18 18.30 2.40
CA ILE A 213 0.04 17.64 3.06
C ILE A 213 -0.01 18.09 4.53
N ARG A 214 -1.17 18.54 5.00
CA ARG A 214 -1.39 19.11 6.34
C ARG A 214 -2.61 18.43 6.96
N ILE A 215 -2.35 17.58 7.95
CA ILE A 215 -3.32 16.63 8.50
C ILE A 215 -4.04 17.25 9.71
N LYS A 216 -5.37 17.35 9.66
CA LYS A 216 -6.24 17.56 10.84
C LYS A 216 -6.73 16.20 11.35
N ILE A 217 -6.71 16.01 12.67
CA ILE A 217 -7.29 14.87 13.37
C ILE A 217 -8.43 15.40 14.25
N ALA A 218 -9.61 14.78 14.15
CA ALA A 218 -10.83 15.23 14.81
C ALA A 218 -11.71 14.04 15.24
N THR A 219 -12.91 14.35 15.76
CA THR A 219 -13.92 13.39 16.22
C THR A 219 -15.30 13.73 15.65
N ASP A 220 -15.33 14.01 14.35
CA ASP A 220 -16.51 14.47 13.57
C ASP A 220 -17.03 13.39 12.59
N ASN A 221 -16.48 12.17 12.64
CA ASN A 221 -16.84 11.01 11.82
C ASN A 221 -16.62 11.20 10.30
N SER A 222 -15.75 12.13 9.89
CA SER A 222 -15.39 12.39 8.49
C SER A 222 -13.89 12.17 8.24
N SER A 223 -13.51 11.52 7.15
CA SER A 223 -12.11 11.49 6.67
C SER A 223 -12.09 11.77 5.17
N TYR A 224 -11.07 12.50 4.72
CA TYR A 224 -10.96 12.97 3.33
C TYR A 224 -9.60 13.58 3.02
N THR A 225 -9.28 13.64 1.72
CA THR A 225 -8.40 14.65 1.12
C THR A 225 -9.21 15.72 0.39
N THR A 226 -8.76 16.98 0.38
CA THR A 226 -9.44 18.08 -0.34
C THR A 226 -9.18 18.09 -1.85
N GLY A 227 -8.38 17.15 -2.36
CA GLY A 227 -8.11 16.97 -3.78
C GLY A 227 -7.13 15.83 -4.03
N LEU A 228 -7.01 15.42 -5.28
CA LEU A 228 -6.15 14.34 -5.74
C LEU A 228 -4.71 14.83 -5.97
N GLY A 229 -3.71 14.12 -5.47
CA GLY A 229 -2.29 14.36 -5.80
C GLY A 229 -1.87 15.83 -5.70
N THR A 230 -1.42 16.41 -6.81
CA THR A 230 -0.98 17.81 -6.89
C THR A 230 -2.10 18.84 -6.71
N MET A 231 -3.38 18.48 -6.77
CA MET A 231 -4.48 19.36 -6.35
C MET A 231 -4.36 19.79 -4.89
N LEU A 232 -3.63 19.02 -4.06
CA LEU A 232 -3.32 19.37 -2.66
C LEU A 232 -2.36 20.56 -2.52
N ILE A 233 -1.76 21.03 -3.62
CA ILE A 233 -0.92 22.24 -3.68
C ILE A 233 -1.33 23.23 -4.79
N ASP A 234 -2.49 23.04 -5.42
CA ASP A 234 -3.05 23.99 -6.37
C ASP A 234 -3.67 25.18 -5.62
N PRO A 235 -3.24 26.44 -5.85
CA PRO A 235 -3.88 27.61 -5.25
C PRO A 235 -5.32 27.88 -5.74
N ASN A 236 -5.78 27.18 -6.79
CA ASN A 236 -7.13 27.27 -7.33
C ASN A 236 -8.08 26.18 -6.80
N ASN A 237 -7.56 25.18 -6.07
CA ASN A 237 -8.38 24.26 -5.29
C ASN A 237 -8.43 24.72 -3.82
N PHE A 238 -9.51 24.41 -3.12
CA PHE A 238 -9.83 24.98 -1.81
C PHE A 238 -10.09 23.91 -0.75
N THR A 239 -9.78 24.23 0.50
CA THR A 239 -10.10 23.44 1.69
C THR A 239 -11.55 23.66 2.13
N GLU A 240 -12.04 22.87 3.10
CA GLU A 240 -13.34 23.11 3.76
C GLU A 240 -13.49 24.54 4.30
N GLN A 241 -12.38 25.16 4.71
CA GLN A 241 -12.38 26.51 5.28
C GLN A 241 -12.48 27.61 4.21
N GLY A 242 -12.60 27.25 2.92
CA GLY A 242 -12.62 28.18 1.79
C GLY A 242 -11.27 28.83 1.51
N LEU A 243 -10.18 28.27 2.05
CA LEU A 243 -8.82 28.75 1.85
C LEU A 243 -8.14 27.94 0.74
N PRO A 244 -7.23 28.53 -0.06
CA PRO A 244 -6.47 27.79 -1.07
C PRO A 244 -5.73 26.58 -0.48
N ASN A 245 -5.58 25.51 -1.24
CA ASN A 245 -4.87 24.31 -0.79
C ASN A 245 -3.37 24.54 -0.54
N THR A 246 -2.82 25.68 -0.97
CA THR A 246 -1.48 26.17 -0.61
C THR A 246 -1.40 26.81 0.79
N ASP A 247 -2.53 27.17 1.41
CA ASP A 247 -2.58 27.86 2.70
C ASP A 247 -2.11 26.95 3.85
N GLN A 248 -1.04 27.36 4.52
CA GLN A 248 -0.37 26.58 5.56
C GLN A 248 -1.11 26.58 6.91
N SER A 249 -2.11 27.44 7.10
CA SER A 249 -3.00 27.45 8.26
C SER A 249 -4.19 26.49 8.14
N SER A 250 -4.41 25.94 6.94
CA SER A 250 -5.60 25.16 6.60
C SER A 250 -5.25 23.71 6.24
N PRO A 251 -5.99 22.69 6.75
CA PRO A 251 -5.72 21.29 6.46
C PRO A 251 -6.26 20.88 5.09
N ASN A 252 -5.52 20.02 4.39
CA ASN A 252 -5.92 19.42 3.11
C ASN A 252 -6.05 17.88 3.17
N MET A 253 -5.79 17.28 4.34
CA MET A 253 -6.09 15.88 4.68
C MET A 253 -6.71 15.79 6.08
N HIS A 254 -7.62 14.85 6.27
CA HIS A 254 -8.48 14.78 7.45
C HIS A 254 -8.73 13.35 7.94
N TYR A 255 -8.71 13.15 9.27
CA TYR A 255 -9.12 11.90 9.93
C TYR A 255 -10.04 12.17 11.13
N GLY A 256 -11.30 11.74 11.04
CA GLY A 256 -12.37 12.13 11.98
C GLY A 256 -12.80 11.10 13.03
N TRP A 257 -12.08 9.97 13.15
CA TRP A 257 -12.42 8.87 14.06
C TRP A 257 -11.22 8.13 14.69
N PHE A 258 -9.99 8.64 14.52
CA PHE A 258 -8.79 7.99 15.06
C PHE A 258 -8.53 8.32 16.54
N THR A 259 -8.25 7.28 17.33
CA THR A 259 -8.00 7.34 18.77
C THR A 259 -6.88 6.37 19.16
N ASP A 260 -6.43 6.44 20.42
CA ASP A 260 -5.49 5.45 21.00
C ASP A 260 -6.10 4.04 21.17
N GLN A 261 -7.38 3.85 20.81
CA GLN A 261 -8.09 2.59 20.83
C GLN A 261 -8.42 2.07 19.41
N THR A 262 -8.12 2.85 18.36
CA THR A 262 -8.33 2.44 16.96
C THR A 262 -7.43 1.25 16.61
N SER A 263 -7.97 0.29 15.84
CA SER A 263 -7.26 -0.95 15.50
C SER A 263 -6.21 -0.74 14.40
N ASP A 264 -5.18 -1.57 14.38
CA ASP A 264 -4.17 -1.60 13.31
C ASP A 264 -4.79 -1.84 11.92
N GLN A 265 -5.93 -2.53 11.84
CA GLN A 265 -6.67 -2.74 10.59
C GLN A 265 -7.35 -1.46 10.11
N GLU A 266 -7.98 -0.69 11.00
CA GLU A 266 -8.68 0.54 10.64
C GLU A 266 -7.72 1.70 10.31
N PHE A 267 -6.60 1.79 11.02
CA PHE A 267 -5.49 2.65 10.60
C PHE A 267 -4.96 2.24 9.22
N SER A 268 -4.70 0.94 9.01
CA SER A 268 -4.19 0.42 7.73
C SER A 268 -5.14 0.72 6.56
N ARG A 269 -6.45 0.51 6.76
CA ARG A 269 -7.50 0.84 5.77
C ARG A 269 -7.48 2.33 5.42
N THR A 270 -7.84 3.16 6.40
CA THR A 270 -8.19 4.56 6.15
C THR A 270 -6.96 5.41 5.84
N VAL A 271 -5.81 5.19 6.49
CA VAL A 271 -4.59 5.96 6.16
C VAL A 271 -4.12 5.62 4.76
N THR A 272 -4.04 4.34 4.38
CA THR A 272 -3.53 3.96 3.06
C THR A 272 -4.47 4.45 1.95
N HIS A 273 -5.79 4.48 2.19
CA HIS A 273 -6.81 5.05 1.30
C HIS A 273 -6.63 6.56 1.06
N GLU A 274 -6.61 7.38 2.12
CA GLU A 274 -6.42 8.84 1.98
C GLU A 274 -5.05 9.18 1.37
N PHE A 275 -3.99 8.42 1.68
CA PHE A 275 -2.70 8.58 1.03
C PHE A 275 -2.68 8.10 -0.44
N GLY A 276 -3.61 7.22 -0.84
CA GLY A 276 -3.85 6.89 -2.25
C GLY A 276 -4.43 8.09 -3.01
N HIS A 277 -5.44 8.77 -2.46
CA HIS A 277 -5.91 10.05 -3.01
C HIS A 277 -4.78 11.10 -3.06
N ALA A 278 -3.97 11.20 -2.01
CA ALA A 278 -2.81 12.09 -1.98
C ALA A 278 -1.70 11.70 -2.98
N LEU A 279 -1.76 10.52 -3.60
CA LEU A 279 -0.93 10.09 -4.73
C LEU A 279 -1.61 10.25 -6.09
N GLY A 280 -2.86 10.72 -6.14
CA GLY A 280 -3.64 10.93 -7.36
C GLY A 280 -4.58 9.79 -7.74
N LEU A 281 -4.80 8.82 -6.84
CA LEU A 281 -5.74 7.72 -7.06
C LEU A 281 -7.19 8.12 -6.77
N GLU A 282 -8.07 7.61 -7.60
CA GLU A 282 -9.51 7.77 -7.55
C GLU A 282 -10.19 6.49 -7.04
N HIS A 283 -11.48 6.60 -6.78
CA HIS A 283 -12.29 5.53 -6.21
C HIS A 283 -12.56 4.38 -7.17
N GLU A 284 -12.20 3.16 -6.77
CA GLU A 284 -12.37 1.98 -7.62
C GLU A 284 -13.85 1.56 -7.76
N GLN A 285 -14.75 1.99 -6.86
CA GLN A 285 -16.20 1.82 -7.11
C GLN A 285 -16.73 2.65 -8.29
N ARG A 286 -16.00 3.67 -8.76
CA ARG A 286 -16.40 4.45 -9.95
C ARG A 286 -16.04 3.73 -11.27
N HIS A 287 -15.53 2.50 -11.19
CA HIS A 287 -15.19 1.68 -12.34
C HIS A 287 -16.42 1.06 -13.05
N TYR A 288 -16.48 1.13 -14.39
CA TYR A 288 -17.62 0.61 -15.17
C TYR A 288 -17.90 -0.91 -15.02
N ASP A 289 -16.90 -1.79 -14.79
CA ASP A 289 -17.14 -3.22 -14.48
C ASP A 289 -17.37 -3.50 -12.98
N ALA A 290 -17.48 -2.50 -12.10
CA ALA A 290 -17.68 -2.79 -10.66
C ALA A 290 -19.02 -3.48 -10.34
N HIS A 291 -19.90 -3.65 -11.33
CA HIS A 291 -21.17 -4.37 -11.23
C HIS A 291 -22.10 -3.85 -10.12
N ILE A 292 -22.04 -2.55 -9.84
CA ILE A 292 -22.87 -1.88 -8.83
C ILE A 292 -24.23 -1.52 -9.44
N ASN A 293 -25.29 -1.70 -8.67
CA ASN A 293 -26.60 -1.11 -8.96
C ASN A 293 -26.63 0.30 -8.33
N GLU A 294 -26.29 1.32 -9.13
CA GLU A 294 -26.19 2.73 -8.69
C GLU A 294 -27.41 3.18 -7.87
N SER A 295 -28.62 2.89 -8.33
CA SER A 295 -29.86 3.28 -7.63
C SER A 295 -29.99 2.63 -6.25
N ALA A 296 -29.65 1.35 -6.13
CA ALA A 296 -29.61 0.66 -4.84
C ALA A 296 -28.48 1.17 -3.94
N TYR A 297 -27.32 1.53 -4.51
CA TYR A 297 -26.18 2.01 -3.74
C TYR A 297 -26.36 3.45 -3.26
N PHE A 298 -26.90 4.36 -4.07
CA PHE A 298 -27.30 5.70 -3.63
C PHE A 298 -28.33 5.63 -2.50
N SER A 299 -29.33 4.74 -2.62
CA SER A 299 -30.33 4.52 -1.55
C SER A 299 -29.69 4.02 -0.24
N TYR A 300 -28.68 3.15 -0.34
CA TYR A 300 -27.90 2.68 0.80
C TYR A 300 -27.05 3.79 1.43
N LEU A 301 -26.37 4.61 0.63
CA LEU A 301 -25.58 5.74 1.10
C LEU A 301 -26.43 6.82 1.77
N MET A 302 -27.58 7.19 1.18
CA MET A 302 -28.53 8.13 1.79
C MET A 302 -29.06 7.63 3.14
N SER A 303 -29.33 6.33 3.27
CA SER A 303 -29.87 5.74 4.50
C SER A 303 -28.82 5.47 5.59
N THR A 304 -27.55 5.29 5.24
CA THR A 304 -26.46 5.00 6.20
C THR A 304 -25.58 6.19 6.55
N GLN A 305 -25.32 7.09 5.60
CA GLN A 305 -24.44 8.26 5.79
C GLN A 305 -25.24 9.57 5.99
N HIS A 306 -26.58 9.50 5.97
CA HIS A 306 -27.49 10.65 5.98
C HIS A 306 -27.26 11.67 4.85
N TRP A 307 -26.62 11.23 3.76
CA TRP A 307 -26.35 12.05 2.59
C TRP A 307 -27.62 12.39 1.80
N THR A 308 -27.62 13.55 1.14
CA THR A 308 -28.58 13.85 0.06
C THR A 308 -28.32 12.96 -1.15
N LEU A 309 -29.32 12.82 -2.04
CA LEU A 309 -29.14 12.10 -3.31
C LEU A 309 -27.97 12.67 -4.14
N GLN A 310 -27.82 14.00 -4.16
CA GLN A 310 -26.72 14.65 -4.88
C GLN A 310 -25.35 14.32 -4.29
N GLN A 311 -25.22 14.27 -2.96
CA GLN A 311 -23.97 13.81 -2.31
C GLN A 311 -23.68 12.34 -2.61
N ALA A 312 -24.70 11.46 -2.54
CA ALA A 312 -24.54 10.05 -2.88
C ALA A 312 -24.15 9.84 -4.36
N GLN A 313 -24.74 10.60 -5.27
CA GLN A 313 -24.36 10.62 -6.69
C GLN A 313 -22.92 11.12 -6.88
N ASN A 314 -22.56 12.28 -6.31
CA ASN A 314 -21.20 12.81 -6.42
C ASN A 314 -20.14 11.81 -5.91
N GLN A 315 -20.38 11.13 -4.78
CA GLN A 315 -19.42 10.18 -4.20
C GLN A 315 -19.35 8.82 -4.90
N ALA A 316 -20.42 8.37 -5.59
CA ALA A 316 -20.55 6.98 -6.02
C ALA A 316 -21.10 6.75 -7.43
N ALA A 317 -21.34 7.79 -8.24
CA ALA A 317 -21.63 7.61 -9.66
C ALA A 317 -20.39 7.12 -10.43
N PHE A 318 -20.60 6.31 -11.46
CA PHE A 318 -19.53 5.90 -12.37
C PHE A 318 -18.98 7.08 -13.18
N PHE A 319 -17.71 6.99 -13.58
CA PHE A 319 -17.13 7.95 -14.53
C PHE A 319 -17.81 7.88 -15.90
N THR A 320 -18.03 9.03 -16.51
CA THR A 320 -18.51 9.21 -17.88
C THR A 320 -17.35 9.34 -18.85
N ALA A 321 -17.59 9.13 -20.15
CA ALA A 321 -16.54 9.19 -21.17
C ALA A 321 -15.83 10.55 -21.28
N GLN A 322 -16.49 11.64 -20.84
CA GLN A 322 -15.87 12.96 -20.76
C GLN A 322 -14.81 12.98 -19.65
N ASP A 323 -15.14 12.49 -18.45
CA ASP A 323 -14.25 12.49 -17.29
C ASP A 323 -12.95 11.71 -17.56
N GLN A 324 -13.06 10.59 -18.29
CA GLN A 324 -11.89 9.80 -18.72
C GLN A 324 -10.93 10.61 -19.58
N THR A 325 -11.49 11.45 -20.46
CA THR A 325 -10.76 12.30 -21.40
C THR A 325 -10.12 13.49 -20.66
N ASP A 326 -10.89 14.17 -19.81
CA ASP A 326 -10.46 15.36 -19.07
C ASP A 326 -9.36 15.03 -18.04
N LEU A 327 -9.58 14.00 -17.22
CA LEU A 327 -8.65 13.59 -16.15
C LEU A 327 -7.50 12.71 -16.67
N ARG A 328 -7.57 12.30 -17.95
CA ARG A 328 -6.64 11.35 -18.61
C ARG A 328 -6.46 10.07 -17.81
N LEU A 329 -7.57 9.45 -17.43
CA LEU A 329 -7.58 8.32 -16.52
C LEU A 329 -6.76 7.15 -17.11
N GLN A 330 -5.70 6.77 -16.40
CA GLN A 330 -4.94 5.55 -16.70
C GLN A 330 -5.62 4.36 -16.06
N TYR A 331 -5.55 3.19 -16.70
CA TYR A 331 -6.37 2.05 -16.31
C TYR A 331 -5.73 0.65 -16.44
N ASP A 332 -6.13 -0.25 -15.53
CA ASP A 332 -5.90 -1.69 -15.44
C ASP A 332 -7.26 -2.46 -15.29
N PRO A 333 -7.32 -3.80 -15.06
CA PRO A 333 -8.58 -4.55 -14.88
C PRO A 333 -9.16 -4.53 -13.44
N TYR A 334 -10.51 -4.56 -13.32
CA TYR A 334 -11.25 -4.27 -12.08
C TYR A 334 -10.74 -4.98 -10.83
N ASP A 335 -10.40 -4.20 -9.79
CA ASP A 335 -9.99 -4.73 -8.50
C ASP A 335 -10.94 -4.36 -7.35
N ARG A 336 -11.98 -5.18 -7.18
CA ARG A 336 -12.87 -5.17 -5.99
C ARG A 336 -12.14 -5.28 -4.64
N LEU A 337 -10.84 -5.61 -4.63
CA LEU A 337 -10.00 -5.81 -3.45
C LEU A 337 -8.98 -4.67 -3.26
N SER A 338 -8.97 -3.67 -4.15
CA SER A 338 -8.23 -2.42 -4.03
C SER A 338 -8.53 -1.69 -2.71
N ILE A 339 -7.50 -1.08 -2.12
CA ILE A 339 -7.61 -0.14 -0.99
C ILE A 339 -8.50 1.06 -1.31
N MET A 340 -8.62 1.44 -2.60
CA MET A 340 -9.41 2.58 -3.07
C MET A 340 -10.91 2.26 -3.24
N HIS A 341 -11.34 1.03 -2.92
CA HIS A 341 -12.73 0.61 -3.08
C HIS A 341 -13.55 0.78 -1.79
N TYR A 342 -14.69 1.46 -1.87
CA TYR A 342 -15.66 1.50 -0.76
C TYR A 342 -16.32 0.14 -0.53
N PRO A 343 -16.73 -0.19 0.71
CA PRO A 343 -17.59 -1.35 0.97
C PRO A 343 -18.97 -1.16 0.33
N ILE A 344 -19.48 -2.22 -0.31
CA ILE A 344 -20.76 -2.27 -1.01
C ILE A 344 -21.47 -3.58 -0.65
N PRO A 345 -22.62 -3.55 0.05
CA PRO A 345 -23.33 -4.78 0.41
C PRO A 345 -23.86 -5.47 -0.86
N ALA A 346 -23.97 -6.81 -0.81
CA ALA A 346 -24.43 -7.62 -1.95
C ALA A 346 -25.74 -7.13 -2.58
N SER A 347 -26.66 -6.59 -1.77
CA SER A 347 -27.95 -6.00 -2.20
C SER A 347 -27.81 -4.79 -3.14
N CYS A 348 -26.64 -4.16 -3.18
CA CYS A 348 -26.32 -3.02 -4.03
C CYS A 348 -25.48 -3.41 -5.26
N THR A 349 -25.32 -4.71 -5.53
CA THR A 349 -24.57 -5.26 -6.69
C THR A 349 -25.49 -6.04 -7.62
N THR A 350 -25.19 -6.06 -8.92
CA THR A 350 -25.99 -6.77 -9.93
C THR A 350 -25.70 -8.28 -9.98
N ASN A 351 -24.56 -8.71 -9.44
CA ASN A 351 -24.12 -10.11 -9.35
C ASN A 351 -24.34 -10.74 -7.95
N GLY A 352 -24.78 -9.96 -6.96
CA GLY A 352 -25.00 -10.43 -5.58
C GLY A 352 -23.73 -10.67 -4.77
N ILE A 353 -22.56 -10.16 -5.21
CA ILE A 353 -21.27 -10.34 -4.54
C ILE A 353 -20.98 -9.08 -3.71
N ALA A 354 -20.98 -9.21 -2.38
CA ALA A 354 -20.58 -8.11 -1.51
C ALA A 354 -19.10 -7.74 -1.71
N ILE A 355 -18.83 -6.44 -1.72
CA ILE A 355 -17.51 -5.82 -1.68
C ILE A 355 -17.37 -5.21 -0.28
N GLY A 356 -16.18 -5.21 0.32
CA GLY A 356 -16.05 -4.87 1.73
C GLY A 356 -14.78 -4.10 2.07
N SER A 357 -14.58 -3.92 3.37
CA SER A 357 -13.48 -3.14 3.95
C SER A 357 -12.11 -3.78 3.63
N ASN A 358 -11.50 -3.34 2.52
CA ASN A 358 -10.17 -3.75 2.09
C ASN A 358 -9.13 -3.01 2.95
N ASN A 359 -8.45 -3.71 3.86
CA ASN A 359 -7.61 -3.08 4.88
C ASN A 359 -6.12 -2.92 4.49
N TYR A 360 -5.72 -3.40 3.31
CA TYR A 360 -4.33 -3.44 2.83
C TYR A 360 -4.29 -3.29 1.30
N LEU A 361 -3.14 -2.87 0.76
CA LEU A 361 -2.92 -2.84 -0.69
C LEU A 361 -3.13 -4.21 -1.34
N SER A 362 -3.97 -4.25 -2.38
CA SER A 362 -4.11 -5.38 -3.27
C SER A 362 -2.89 -5.55 -4.18
N ASP A 363 -2.84 -6.62 -4.97
CA ASP A 363 -1.80 -6.73 -6.01
C ASP A 363 -2.08 -5.83 -7.23
N GLY A 364 -3.35 -5.45 -7.46
CA GLY A 364 -3.73 -4.40 -8.41
C GLY A 364 -3.17 -3.03 -8.00
N ASP A 365 -3.41 -2.60 -6.75
CA ASP A 365 -2.90 -1.33 -6.21
C ASP A 365 -1.38 -1.20 -6.42
N LYS A 366 -0.64 -2.25 -6.07
CA LYS A 366 0.83 -2.32 -6.18
C LYS A 366 1.31 -2.28 -7.63
N ALA A 367 0.63 -3.00 -8.53
CA ALA A 367 0.98 -3.04 -9.95
C ALA A 367 0.64 -1.73 -10.67
N PHE A 368 -0.48 -1.09 -10.32
CA PHE A 368 -0.90 0.18 -10.89
C PHE A 368 0.00 1.31 -10.41
N ILE A 369 0.20 1.46 -9.09
CA ILE A 369 1.03 2.55 -8.55
C ILE A 369 2.50 2.46 -8.99
N GLY A 370 3.00 1.25 -9.26
CA GLY A 370 4.32 1.01 -9.84
C GLY A 370 4.44 1.36 -11.34
N LYS A 371 3.32 1.55 -12.05
CA LYS A 371 3.29 2.15 -13.41
C LYS A 371 3.22 3.68 -13.34
N VAL A 372 2.50 4.21 -12.36
CA VAL A 372 2.35 5.65 -12.11
C VAL A 372 3.66 6.28 -11.60
N TYR A 373 4.25 5.68 -10.58
CA TYR A 373 5.50 6.11 -9.95
C TYR A 373 6.55 5.00 -10.07
N PRO A 374 7.07 4.72 -11.27
CA PRO A 374 8.01 3.63 -11.46
C PRO A 374 9.32 3.91 -10.73
N PHE A 375 9.79 2.93 -9.97
CA PHE A 375 11.19 2.86 -9.59
C PHE A 375 12.06 2.74 -10.84
N ILE A 376 13.33 3.12 -10.70
CA ILE A 376 14.35 2.81 -11.70
C ILE A 376 14.56 1.29 -11.69
N THR A 377 13.78 0.58 -12.50
CA THR A 377 13.98 -0.84 -12.74
C THR A 377 15.25 -1.01 -13.57
N VAL A 378 16.27 -1.58 -12.96
CA VAL A 378 17.42 -2.14 -13.70
C VAL A 378 16.93 -3.44 -14.34
N PRO A 379 16.71 -3.51 -15.67
CA PRO A 379 16.36 -4.77 -16.31
C PRO A 379 17.56 -5.74 -16.18
N PRO A 380 17.31 -7.04 -15.99
CA PRO A 380 18.36 -8.03 -15.82
C PRO A 380 19.13 -8.25 -17.15
N ASN A 381 20.21 -7.47 -17.33
CA ASN A 381 21.20 -7.57 -18.41
C ASN A 381 20.63 -7.90 -19.81
N PRO A 382 20.01 -6.94 -20.52
CA PRO A 382 19.89 -7.03 -21.97
C PRO A 382 21.29 -7.14 -22.60
N THR A 383 21.39 -7.85 -23.73
CA THR A 383 22.67 -8.19 -24.37
C THR A 383 23.36 -6.98 -25.02
N ASN A 384 24.68 -7.10 -25.26
CA ASN A 384 25.61 -6.04 -25.69
C ASN A 384 25.37 -5.47 -27.12
N ASN A 385 24.13 -5.46 -27.63
CA ASN A 385 23.76 -5.01 -28.97
C ASN A 385 23.26 -3.55 -28.94
N GLY A 386 24.13 -2.63 -28.53
CA GLY A 386 23.84 -1.19 -28.47
C GLY A 386 24.90 -0.31 -29.13
N THR A 387 24.51 0.90 -29.52
CA THR A 387 25.39 1.90 -30.12
C THR A 387 26.05 2.73 -29.03
N ILE A 388 27.38 2.82 -29.01
CA ILE A 388 28.11 3.76 -28.13
C ILE A 388 27.73 5.19 -28.54
N ILE A 389 27.22 5.95 -27.58
CA ILE A 389 26.88 7.38 -27.72
C ILE A 389 28.13 8.22 -27.44
N TYR A 390 28.84 7.89 -26.35
CA TYR A 390 30.01 8.62 -25.89
C TYR A 390 30.90 7.73 -25.01
N THR A 391 32.20 7.99 -25.01
CA THR A 391 33.18 7.30 -24.17
C THR A 391 33.87 8.30 -23.27
N ILE A 392 33.84 8.04 -21.95
CA ILE A 392 34.60 8.78 -20.95
C ILE A 392 35.93 8.06 -20.74
N ASN A 393 37.01 8.81 -20.92
CA ASN A 393 38.37 8.37 -20.64
C ASN A 393 38.75 8.70 -19.20
N ASN A 394 39.65 7.91 -18.62
CA ASN A 394 40.33 8.25 -17.37
C ASN A 394 41.50 9.24 -17.60
N ASP A 395 42.18 9.62 -16.53
CA ASP A 395 43.24 10.64 -16.52
C ASP A 395 44.46 10.24 -17.37
N SER A 396 44.63 8.95 -17.71
CA SER A 396 45.66 8.45 -18.64
C SER A 396 45.22 8.48 -20.11
N GLY A 397 44.03 9.02 -20.41
CA GLY A 397 43.42 9.05 -21.74
C GLY A 397 42.86 7.70 -22.20
N VAL A 398 42.73 6.71 -21.31
CA VAL A 398 42.22 5.37 -21.64
C VAL A 398 40.71 5.32 -21.49
N ALA A 399 40.01 4.80 -22.49
CA ALA A 399 38.57 4.53 -22.46
C ALA A 399 38.22 3.62 -21.28
N GLN A 400 37.37 4.09 -20.36
CA GLN A 400 37.00 3.35 -19.16
C GLN A 400 35.48 3.20 -19.00
N ILE A 401 34.68 4.19 -19.43
CA ILE A 401 33.22 4.14 -19.35
C ILE A 401 32.61 4.47 -20.73
N ASP A 402 31.88 3.54 -21.33
CA ASP A 402 31.01 3.83 -22.49
C ASP A 402 29.58 4.09 -22.03
N ILE A 403 28.97 5.16 -22.57
CA ILE A 403 27.53 5.40 -22.51
C ILE A 403 26.92 4.84 -23.79
N VAL A 404 26.01 3.88 -23.67
CA VAL A 404 25.53 3.04 -24.78
C VAL A 404 24.01 3.09 -24.87
N ARG A 405 23.46 3.21 -26.09
CA ARG A 405 22.02 3.07 -26.40
C ARG A 405 21.73 1.68 -26.93
N GLY A 406 21.01 0.86 -26.17
CA GLY A 406 20.50 -0.43 -26.61
C GLY A 406 19.51 -0.32 -27.78
N SER A 407 19.27 -1.44 -28.49
CA SER A 407 18.28 -1.52 -29.57
C SER A 407 16.82 -1.35 -29.09
N ASP A 408 16.60 -1.49 -27.78
CA ASP A 408 15.38 -1.20 -27.02
C ASP A 408 15.29 0.28 -26.56
N GLY A 409 16.27 1.11 -26.94
CA GLY A 409 16.42 2.49 -26.50
C GLY A 409 16.98 2.65 -25.08
N LEU A 410 17.28 1.57 -24.36
CA LEU A 410 17.78 1.64 -22.98
C LEU A 410 19.20 2.23 -22.93
N ILE A 411 19.45 3.17 -22.03
CA ILE A 411 20.77 3.74 -21.83
C ILE A 411 21.53 2.94 -20.77
N MET A 412 22.68 2.43 -21.17
CA MET A 412 23.58 1.59 -20.39
C MET A 412 24.91 2.30 -20.18
N ILE A 413 25.57 1.99 -19.08
CA ILE A 413 26.94 2.39 -18.76
C ILE A 413 27.78 1.12 -18.72
N ASN A 414 28.68 0.95 -19.69
CA ASN A 414 29.60 -0.19 -19.74
C ASN A 414 30.95 0.25 -19.15
N ASN A 415 31.38 -0.36 -18.06
CA ASN A 415 32.65 -0.10 -17.41
C ASN A 415 33.69 -1.14 -17.81
N HIS A 416 34.72 -0.71 -18.55
CA HIS A 416 35.83 -1.54 -19.00
C HIS A 416 36.76 -1.98 -17.85
N LEU A 417 36.73 -1.27 -16.72
CA LEU A 417 37.49 -1.58 -15.50
C LEU A 417 36.53 -1.72 -14.29
N PRO A 418 35.73 -2.80 -14.24
CA PRO A 418 34.66 -2.97 -13.26
C PRO A 418 35.17 -2.99 -11.81
N ASN A 419 34.37 -2.39 -10.93
CA ASN A 419 34.65 -2.22 -9.50
C ASN A 419 35.92 -1.39 -9.18
N THR A 420 36.43 -0.62 -10.15
CA THR A 420 37.44 0.42 -9.92
C THR A 420 36.83 1.81 -10.02
N SER A 421 37.45 2.80 -9.37
CA SER A 421 37.15 4.21 -9.56
C SER A 421 37.66 4.69 -10.93
N LEU A 422 36.98 5.66 -11.54
CA LEU A 422 37.34 6.29 -12.81
C LEU A 422 38.54 7.25 -12.67
N ASN A 423 38.56 8.02 -11.58
CA ASN A 423 39.71 8.79 -11.11
C ASN A 423 39.57 9.14 -9.62
N SER A 424 40.60 9.75 -9.06
CA SER A 424 40.64 10.19 -7.65
C SER A 424 40.04 11.58 -7.40
N GLU A 425 39.53 12.27 -8.43
CA GLU A 425 39.13 13.68 -8.34
C GLU A 425 37.68 13.91 -7.91
N ASP A 426 36.91 12.88 -7.52
CA ASP A 426 35.50 13.01 -7.09
C ASP A 426 34.60 13.78 -8.08
N GLN A 427 34.94 13.70 -9.38
CA GLN A 427 34.21 14.32 -10.47
C GLN A 427 32.83 13.66 -10.61
N LYS A 428 31.78 14.47 -10.67
CA LYS A 428 30.38 14.02 -10.78
C LYS A 428 29.92 14.09 -12.24
N TYR A 429 29.59 12.95 -12.82
CA TYR A 429 29.07 12.82 -14.18
C TYR A 429 27.54 12.76 -14.15
N ILE A 430 26.91 13.50 -15.05
CA ILE A 430 25.46 13.66 -15.13
C ILE A 430 25.02 13.34 -16.56
N ILE A 431 24.04 12.44 -16.69
CA ILE A 431 23.39 12.13 -17.97
C ILE A 431 22.04 12.84 -17.98
N LEU A 432 21.85 13.71 -18.97
CA LEU A 432 20.67 14.56 -19.15
C LEU A 432 19.92 14.13 -20.40
N THR A 433 18.59 14.02 -20.31
CA THR A 433 17.72 13.72 -21.46
C THR A 433 16.89 14.91 -21.89
N ARG A 434 16.65 14.99 -23.21
CA ARG A 434 15.74 15.93 -23.85
C ARG A 434 14.46 15.23 -24.30
N ALA A 435 13.31 15.82 -24.00
CA ALA A 435 12.01 15.37 -24.51
C ALA A 435 11.58 16.16 -25.77
N GLN A 436 10.52 15.68 -26.45
CA GLN A 436 10.05 16.23 -27.73
C GLN A 436 9.56 17.68 -27.67
N ASN A 437 9.21 18.18 -26.48
CA ASN A 437 8.90 19.60 -26.24
C ASN A 437 10.12 20.54 -26.37
N GLY A 438 11.34 19.98 -26.40
CA GLY A 438 12.58 20.71 -26.61
C GLY A 438 13.35 21.09 -25.35
N ASP A 439 12.85 20.75 -24.16
CA ASP A 439 13.45 21.08 -22.86
C ASP A 439 14.53 20.09 -22.41
N TRP A 440 15.52 20.59 -21.68
CA TRP A 440 16.76 19.90 -21.27
C TRP A 440 16.90 19.77 -19.73
N TYR A 441 15.83 19.35 -19.02
CA TYR A 441 15.76 19.48 -17.56
C TYR A 441 15.54 18.19 -16.76
N HIS A 442 15.64 17.02 -17.39
CA HIS A 442 15.64 15.75 -16.67
C HIS A 442 17.08 15.25 -16.47
N ILE A 443 17.60 15.44 -15.24
CA ILE A 443 18.73 14.66 -14.73
C ILE A 443 18.25 13.21 -14.67
N ALA A 444 18.77 12.41 -15.60
CA ALA A 444 18.26 11.08 -15.89
C ALA A 444 19.14 9.99 -15.26
N TYR A 445 20.44 10.26 -15.09
CA TYR A 445 21.34 9.46 -14.26
C TYR A 445 22.50 10.32 -13.73
N THR A 446 23.17 9.87 -12.66
CA THR A 446 24.36 10.54 -12.09
C THR A 446 25.25 9.51 -11.39
N PHE A 447 26.57 9.63 -11.56
CA PHE A 447 27.59 8.87 -10.82
C PHE A 447 28.81 9.74 -10.52
N THR A 448 29.59 9.40 -9.50
CA THR A 448 30.87 10.05 -9.18
C THR A 448 32.04 9.17 -9.58
N SER A 449 33.19 9.77 -9.90
CA SER A 449 34.37 9.04 -10.36
C SER A 449 34.95 8.10 -9.30
N ASN A 450 34.79 8.41 -8.01
CA ASN A 450 35.19 7.53 -6.91
C ASN A 450 34.24 6.32 -6.71
N THR A 451 32.99 6.36 -7.19
CA THR A 451 32.02 5.27 -7.04
C THR A 451 32.41 4.08 -7.93
N THR A 452 32.56 2.91 -7.32
CA THR A 452 32.86 1.66 -8.02
C THR A 452 31.65 1.16 -8.81
N LEU A 453 31.67 1.28 -10.13
CA LEU A 453 30.60 0.77 -11.01
C LEU A 453 30.87 -0.69 -11.47
N PRO A 454 29.86 -1.57 -11.50
CA PRO A 454 29.98 -2.90 -12.11
C PRO A 454 30.10 -2.81 -13.64
N SER A 455 30.47 -3.93 -14.29
CA SER A 455 30.85 -3.99 -15.72
C SER A 455 29.77 -3.47 -16.65
N ASN A 456 28.50 -3.74 -16.33
CA ASN A 456 27.34 -3.15 -16.98
C ASN A 456 26.47 -2.53 -15.88
N THR A 457 26.10 -1.26 -16.02
CA THR A 457 25.13 -0.57 -15.16
C THR A 457 24.03 -0.01 -16.03
N SER A 458 22.78 -0.48 -15.86
CA SER A 458 21.66 0.20 -16.51
C SER A 458 21.34 1.50 -15.80
N THR A 459 21.08 2.55 -16.58
CA THR A 459 20.58 3.82 -16.04
C THR A 459 19.07 3.80 -15.75
N GLY A 460 18.35 2.82 -16.32
CA GLY A 460 16.87 2.81 -16.38
C GLY A 460 16.25 3.88 -17.28
N ILE A 461 17.06 4.65 -18.02
CA ILE A 461 16.60 5.65 -18.99
C ILE A 461 16.28 4.97 -20.32
N THR A 462 15.12 5.21 -20.91
CA THR A 462 14.85 4.89 -22.33
C THR A 462 14.91 6.16 -23.18
N ASN A 463 15.77 6.17 -24.19
CA ASN A 463 15.95 7.27 -25.15
C ASN A 463 16.31 6.71 -26.54
N TRP A 464 15.43 6.94 -27.52
CA TRP A 464 15.51 6.41 -28.88
C TRP A 464 16.34 7.30 -29.86
N GLY A 465 16.98 8.35 -29.34
CA GLY A 465 17.87 9.24 -30.07
C GLY A 465 17.19 10.22 -31.04
N PRO A 466 17.98 11.08 -31.72
CA PRO A 466 17.47 12.27 -32.39
C PRO A 466 16.42 12.00 -33.47
N SER A 467 16.42 10.81 -34.09
CA SER A 467 15.40 10.36 -35.05
C SER A 467 13.96 10.32 -34.49
N LYS A 468 13.80 10.34 -33.16
CA LYS A 468 12.51 10.40 -32.46
C LYS A 468 12.29 11.74 -31.73
N GLY A 469 13.11 12.75 -31.97
CA GLY A 469 13.05 14.04 -31.26
C GLY A 469 13.51 13.95 -29.80
N GLN A 470 14.42 13.02 -29.50
CA GLN A 470 14.99 12.80 -28.18
C GLN A 470 16.52 12.92 -28.27
N SER A 471 17.17 13.61 -27.33
CA SER A 471 18.63 13.79 -27.30
C SER A 471 19.19 13.46 -25.93
N ILE A 472 20.49 13.13 -25.87
CA ILE A 472 21.28 12.99 -24.65
C ILE A 472 22.35 14.07 -24.59
N MET A 473 22.64 14.55 -23.38
CA MET A 473 23.77 15.42 -23.07
C MET A 473 24.48 14.85 -21.83
N ILE A 474 25.80 14.95 -21.79
CA ILE A 474 26.62 14.46 -20.68
C ILE A 474 27.41 15.65 -20.14
N GLU A 475 27.30 15.88 -18.84
CA GLU A 475 27.94 16.97 -18.10
C GLU A 475 28.86 16.39 -17.01
N ARG A 476 30.00 17.03 -16.76
CA ARG A 476 30.92 16.71 -15.67
C ARG A 476 31.07 17.91 -14.74
N GLN A 477 30.77 17.74 -13.46
CA GLN A 477 30.93 18.73 -12.40
C GLN A 477 32.17 18.35 -11.58
N ASP A 478 33.20 19.20 -11.62
CA ASP A 478 34.43 19.00 -10.84
C ASP A 478 34.24 19.57 -9.42
N PRO A 479 34.98 19.07 -8.39
CA PRO A 479 34.80 19.54 -7.02
C PRO A 479 34.91 21.07 -6.87
N GLY A 480 33.91 21.67 -6.22
CA GLY A 480 33.85 23.12 -6.00
C GLY A 480 33.35 23.96 -7.19
N GLN A 481 33.09 23.36 -8.36
CA GLN A 481 32.42 24.07 -9.45
C GLN A 481 30.89 24.08 -9.24
N SER A 482 30.25 25.23 -9.50
CA SER A 482 28.79 25.41 -9.43
C SER A 482 28.07 25.18 -10.77
N LEU A 483 28.83 25.01 -11.86
CA LEU A 483 28.38 24.71 -13.22
C LEU A 483 29.30 23.63 -13.77
N GLY A 484 28.75 22.61 -14.44
CA GLY A 484 29.56 21.56 -15.05
C GLY A 484 30.01 21.87 -16.47
N THR A 485 31.03 21.14 -16.91
CA THR A 485 31.51 21.13 -18.30
C THR A 485 30.68 20.13 -19.11
N ILE A 486 30.07 20.58 -20.21
CA ILE A 486 29.42 19.67 -21.17
C ILE A 486 30.50 18.86 -21.89
N LEU A 487 30.51 17.54 -21.69
CA LEU A 487 31.42 16.61 -22.35
C LEU A 487 30.91 16.20 -23.74
N PHE A 488 29.58 16.10 -23.89
CA PHE A 488 28.94 15.56 -25.09
C PHE A 488 27.47 16.00 -25.20
N LYS A 489 26.94 16.09 -26.43
CA LYS A 489 25.54 16.45 -26.73
C LYS A 489 25.10 15.96 -28.11
N GLU A 490 23.87 15.41 -28.20
CA GLU A 490 23.15 15.06 -29.45
C GLU A 490 22.21 16.17 -29.95
#